data_AF-A0A925PK71-F1
#
_entry.id   AF-A0A925PK71-F1
#
_cell.length_a   1.000
_cell.length_b   1.000
_cell.length_c   1.000
_cell.angle_alpha   90.00
_cell.angle_beta   90.00
_cell.angle_gamma   90.00
#
_symmetry.space_group_name_H-M   'P 1'
#
loop_
_entity.id
_entity.type
_entity.pdbx_description
1 polymer ?
#
loop_
_entity_poly.entity_id
_entity_poly.type
_entity_poly.pdbx_seq_one_letter_code
_entity_poly.pdbx_strand_id
1 'polypeptide(L)'
;TVPVMMPYVTAFFMPRQAGDRPDVVPEGAVNFAFIGQFAESRERDCIFTTEYSVRTPMEAVYTLLDIERGVPEVFNSTYDIRMLLSATGRLRDGKEIDIPGPAFLRNLLMNKLDKTQIGALLREFGIVGGD
;
A
#
# COMPACT_ATOMS: atom_id res chain seq x y z
N THR A 1 -5.99 -13.84 35.60
CA THR A 1 -6.28 -12.99 34.44
C THR A 1 -6.73 -11.63 34.92
N VAL A 2 -6.22 -10.54 34.35
CA VAL A 2 -6.68 -9.17 34.63
C VAL A 2 -7.34 -8.64 33.36
N PRO A 3 -8.68 -8.43 33.32
CA PRO A 3 -9.34 -7.92 32.14
C PRO A 3 -9.15 -6.40 31.99
N VAL A 4 -9.23 -5.90 30.77
CA VAL A 4 -9.21 -4.46 30.46
C VAL A 4 -10.35 -4.16 29.49
N MET A 5 -11.09 -3.08 29.76
CA MET A 5 -12.12 -2.55 28.88
C MET A 5 -11.57 -1.30 28.20
N MET A 6 -11.61 -1.27 26.86
CA MET A 6 -11.12 -0.16 26.05
C MET A 6 -12.22 0.27 25.08
N PRO A 7 -13.00 1.31 25.41
CA PRO A 7 -14.20 1.66 24.64
C PRO A 7 -13.88 2.14 23.22
N TYR A 8 -12.65 2.61 22.99
CA TYR A 8 -12.21 3.21 21.72
C TYR A 8 -11.12 2.43 21.00
N VAL A 9 -10.86 1.16 21.38
CA VAL A 9 -9.76 0.37 20.77
C VAL A 9 -9.93 0.18 19.26
N THR A 10 -11.17 0.15 18.77
CA THR A 10 -11.49 0.01 17.33
C THR A 10 -11.80 1.34 16.65
N ALA A 11 -11.70 2.47 17.35
CA ALA A 11 -12.16 3.77 16.85
C ALA A 11 -11.45 4.21 15.56
N PHE A 12 -10.20 3.79 15.36
CA PHE A 12 -9.44 4.06 14.13
C PHE A 12 -10.14 3.53 12.87
N PHE A 13 -10.85 2.40 12.96
CA PHE A 13 -11.44 1.71 11.83
C PHE A 13 -12.93 2.00 11.62
N MET A 14 -13.48 2.98 12.33
CA MET A 14 -14.81 3.48 12.01
C MET A 14 -14.83 4.04 10.57
N PRO A 15 -15.87 3.73 9.78
CA PRO A 15 -16.03 4.34 8.45
C PRO A 15 -15.97 5.86 8.55
N ARG A 16 -15.32 6.48 7.57
CA ARG A 16 -15.09 7.93 7.51
C ARG A 16 -15.28 8.46 6.10
N GLN A 17 -15.39 9.77 5.99
CA GLN A 17 -15.35 10.54 4.76
C GLN A 17 -14.11 11.43 4.73
N ALA A 18 -13.76 11.94 3.54
CA ALA A 18 -12.72 12.95 3.43
C ALA A 18 -13.11 14.20 4.24
N GLY A 19 -12.20 14.71 5.08
CA GLY A 19 -12.47 15.82 5.99
C GLY A 19 -12.89 15.45 7.41
N ASP A 20 -13.26 14.18 7.69
CA ASP A 20 -13.55 13.74 9.07
C ASP A 20 -12.30 13.75 9.98
N ARG A 21 -11.12 13.75 9.37
CA ARG A 21 -9.82 13.93 10.03
C ARG A 21 -9.21 15.22 9.53
N PRO A 22 -8.63 16.05 10.42
CA PRO A 22 -7.93 17.26 10.00
C PRO A 22 -6.62 16.90 9.31
N ASP A 23 -6.25 17.66 8.28
CA ASP A 23 -4.91 17.59 7.71
C ASP A 23 -3.85 17.78 8.80
N VAL A 24 -2.69 17.11 8.66
CA VAL A 24 -1.56 17.26 9.59
C VAL A 24 -1.21 18.73 9.82
N VAL A 25 -1.10 19.51 8.74
CA VAL A 25 -1.02 20.98 8.78
C VAL A 25 -2.19 21.51 7.95
N PRO A 26 -3.27 22.01 8.59
CA PRO A 26 -4.41 22.57 7.87
C PRO A 26 -4.01 23.76 6.98
N GLU A 27 -4.76 23.96 5.89
CA GLU A 27 -4.55 25.11 5.01
C GLU A 27 -4.60 26.44 5.80
N GLY A 28 -3.56 27.27 5.62
CA GLY A 28 -3.43 28.54 6.33
C GLY A 28 -2.96 28.44 7.78
N ALA A 29 -2.70 27.24 8.31
CA ALA A 29 -2.09 27.09 9.63
C ALA A 29 -0.66 27.65 9.64
N VAL A 30 -0.34 28.47 10.64
CA VAL A 30 0.96 29.16 10.74
C VAL A 30 1.87 28.53 11.79
N ASN A 31 1.29 28.01 12.88
CA ASN A 31 2.06 27.59 14.06
C ASN A 31 1.43 26.41 14.83
N PHE A 32 0.51 25.67 14.21
CA PHE A 32 -0.10 24.50 14.82
C PHE A 32 -0.27 23.37 13.80
N ALA A 33 -0.34 22.14 14.32
CA ALA A 33 -0.51 20.92 13.54
C ALA A 33 -1.29 19.88 14.37
N PHE A 34 -1.92 18.93 13.67
CA PHE A 34 -2.48 17.71 14.25
C PHE A 34 -1.55 16.52 13.95
N ILE A 35 -1.30 15.69 14.95
CA ILE A 35 -0.45 14.50 14.82
C ILE A 35 -1.12 13.26 15.38
N GLY A 36 -0.64 12.10 14.96
CA GLY A 36 -1.14 10.80 15.39
C GLY A 36 -2.23 10.25 14.48
N GLN A 37 -2.87 9.18 14.96
CA GLN A 37 -3.71 8.27 14.17
C GLN A 37 -5.04 8.87 13.67
N PHE A 38 -5.41 10.04 14.17
CA PHE A 38 -6.63 10.75 13.78
C PHE A 38 -6.34 12.01 12.95
N ALA A 39 -5.08 12.30 12.63
CA ALA A 39 -4.73 13.30 11.63
C ALA A 39 -4.72 12.67 10.23
N GLU A 40 -4.94 13.48 9.19
CA GLU A 40 -4.88 13.07 7.80
C GLU A 40 -3.51 13.48 7.21
N SER A 41 -2.63 12.49 7.06
CA SER A 41 -1.41 12.63 6.26
C SER A 41 -1.78 12.78 4.78
N ARG A 42 -0.95 13.49 4.02
CA ARG A 42 -1.07 13.58 2.54
C ARG A 42 -0.69 12.27 1.84
N GLU A 43 -0.10 11.34 2.57
CA GLU A 43 0.34 10.03 2.08
C GLU A 43 -0.73 8.95 2.27
N ARG A 44 -0.61 7.88 1.49
CA ARG A 44 -1.50 6.70 1.50
C ARG A 44 -1.23 5.71 2.65
N ASP A 45 -0.83 6.22 3.82
CA ASP A 45 -0.35 5.39 4.94
C ASP A 45 -1.50 4.78 5.78
N CYS A 46 -1.18 3.75 6.55
CA CYS A 46 -2.12 2.98 7.36
C CYS A 46 -2.05 3.38 8.84
N ILE A 47 -3.19 3.78 9.41
CA ILE A 47 -3.36 3.98 10.85
C ILE A 47 -3.33 2.66 11.63
N PHE A 48 -3.39 2.74 12.96
CA PHE A 48 -3.20 1.59 13.86
C PHE A 48 -1.80 0.96 13.68
N THR A 49 -0.83 1.79 13.27
CA THR A 49 0.58 1.43 13.14
C THR A 49 1.42 2.48 13.83
N THR A 50 2.54 2.08 14.42
CA THR A 50 3.48 3.06 15.00
C THR A 50 4.09 3.98 13.93
N GLU A 51 4.20 3.50 12.69
CA GLU A 51 4.68 4.27 11.54
C GLU A 51 3.88 5.55 11.33
N TYR A 52 2.54 5.46 11.32
CA TYR A 52 1.68 6.64 11.15
C TYR A 52 1.87 7.68 12.27
N SER A 53 2.12 7.21 13.50
CA SER A 53 2.42 8.06 14.66
C SER A 53 3.80 8.73 14.57
N VAL A 54 4.70 8.26 13.70
CA VAL A 54 6.01 8.88 13.44
C VAL A 54 5.94 9.78 12.21
N ARG A 55 5.23 9.34 11.16
CA ARG A 55 5.01 10.09 9.92
C ARG A 55 4.33 11.42 10.16
N THR A 56 3.20 11.44 10.85
CA THR A 56 2.42 12.67 11.04
C THR A 56 3.19 13.77 11.80
N PRO A 57 3.94 13.49 12.89
CA PRO A 57 4.87 14.47 13.44
C PRO A 57 5.99 14.89 12.48
N MET A 58 6.57 13.95 11.71
CA MET A 58 7.62 14.28 10.75
C MET A 58 7.12 15.27 9.70
N GLU A 59 5.94 15.02 9.11
CA GLU A 59 5.29 15.93 8.18
C GLU A 59 4.98 17.29 8.81
N ALA A 60 4.44 17.31 10.04
CA ALA A 60 4.13 18.54 10.76
C ALA A 60 5.37 19.41 11.00
N VAL A 61 6.42 18.80 11.58
CA VAL A 61 7.66 19.50 11.91
C VAL A 61 8.37 19.99 10.65
N TYR A 62 8.42 19.17 9.60
CA TYR A 62 9.08 19.54 8.35
C TYR A 62 8.35 20.68 7.64
N THR A 63 7.03 20.67 7.67
CA THR A 63 6.21 21.71 7.05
C THR A 63 6.27 23.03 7.84
N LEU A 64 6.10 23.00 9.17
CA LEU A 64 6.03 24.22 9.98
C LEU A 64 7.39 24.88 10.23
N LEU A 65 8.48 24.11 10.23
CA LEU A 65 9.84 24.62 10.43
C LEU A 65 10.62 24.80 9.13
N ASP A 66 9.97 24.61 7.98
CA ASP A 66 10.58 24.74 6.65
C ASP A 66 11.89 23.94 6.51
N ILE A 67 11.84 22.65 6.88
CA ILE A 67 13.01 21.78 6.84
C ILE A 67 13.27 21.37 5.39
N GLU A 68 14.42 21.76 4.84
CA GLU A 68 14.86 21.44 3.47
C GLU A 68 15.33 19.98 3.29
N ARG A 69 14.52 19.01 3.71
CA ARG A 69 14.76 17.57 3.55
C ARG A 69 13.47 16.85 3.20
N GLY A 70 13.52 15.91 2.26
CA GLY A 70 12.35 15.10 1.91
C GLY A 70 11.89 14.21 3.07
N VAL A 71 10.59 14.22 3.35
CA VAL A 71 9.93 13.16 4.12
C VAL A 71 9.78 11.93 3.21
N PRO A 72 10.19 10.72 3.62
CA PRO A 72 10.01 9.53 2.81
C PRO A 72 8.54 9.26 2.51
N GLU A 73 8.20 9.06 1.24
CA GLU A 73 6.86 8.59 0.83
C GLU A 73 6.54 7.22 1.47
N VAL A 74 5.27 6.83 1.46
CA VAL A 74 4.88 5.46 1.84
C VAL A 74 5.46 4.47 0.82
N PHE A 75 6.05 3.37 1.28
CA PHE A 75 6.73 2.40 0.42
C PHE A 75 5.92 1.99 -0.83
N ASN A 76 6.52 2.11 -2.01
CA ASN A 76 5.88 2.02 -3.33
C ASN A 76 5.52 0.61 -3.82
N SER A 77 5.34 -0.34 -2.90
CA SER A 77 4.94 -1.72 -3.21
C SER A 77 3.69 -1.82 -4.09
N THR A 78 2.68 -0.96 -3.88
CA THR A 78 1.44 -0.93 -4.69
C THR A 78 1.69 -0.61 -6.17
N TYR A 79 2.81 0.06 -6.48
CA TYR A 79 3.19 0.44 -7.84
C TYR A 79 4.29 -0.45 -8.42
N ASP A 80 4.88 -1.34 -7.62
CA ASP A 80 5.90 -2.29 -8.08
C ASP A 80 5.23 -3.56 -8.64
N ILE A 81 5.35 -3.74 -9.96
CA ILE A 81 4.80 -4.92 -10.66
C ILE A 81 5.27 -6.24 -10.04
N ARG A 82 6.49 -6.31 -9.49
CA ARG A 82 7.03 -7.53 -8.87
C ARG A 82 6.26 -7.86 -7.59
N MET A 83 5.93 -6.84 -6.81
CA MET A 83 5.11 -7.00 -5.60
C MET A 83 3.68 -7.39 -5.96
N LEU A 84 3.11 -6.82 -7.03
CA LEU A 84 1.78 -7.20 -7.52
C LEU A 84 1.72 -8.66 -8.01
N LEU A 85 2.72 -9.11 -8.77
CA LEU A 85 2.82 -10.50 -9.20
C LEU A 85 3.00 -11.44 -8.00
N SER A 86 3.92 -11.11 -7.10
CA SER A 86 4.19 -11.84 -5.86
C SER A 86 2.95 -11.95 -4.94
N ALA A 87 2.14 -10.89 -4.86
CA ALA A 87 0.88 -10.88 -4.13
C ALA A 87 -0.19 -11.72 -4.84
N THR A 88 -0.28 -11.64 -6.17
CA THR A 88 -1.22 -12.42 -6.98
C THR A 88 -0.99 -13.92 -6.81
N GLY A 89 0.25 -14.38 -6.86
CA GLY A 89 0.59 -15.79 -6.62
C GLY A 89 0.17 -16.24 -5.23
N ARG A 90 0.44 -15.43 -4.19
CA ARG A 90 0.02 -15.72 -2.81
C ARG A 90 -1.49 -15.76 -2.61
N LEU A 91 -2.22 -14.82 -3.21
CA LEU A 91 -3.69 -14.79 -3.16
C LEU A 91 -4.34 -15.99 -3.85
N ARG A 92 -3.59 -16.69 -4.72
CA ARG A 92 -4.01 -17.90 -5.43
C ARG A 92 -3.49 -19.18 -4.78
N ASP A 93 -2.95 -19.13 -3.57
CA ASP A 93 -2.31 -20.27 -2.91
C ASP A 93 -1.17 -20.89 -3.75
N GLY A 94 -0.47 -20.07 -4.55
CA GLY A 94 0.58 -20.52 -5.46
C GLY A 94 0.09 -21.18 -6.75
N LYS A 95 -1.22 -21.17 -7.02
CA LYS A 95 -1.78 -21.74 -8.26
C LYS A 95 -1.60 -20.80 -9.44
N GLU A 96 -1.14 -21.35 -10.56
CA GLU A 96 -1.06 -20.66 -11.85
C GLU A 96 -2.42 -20.15 -12.34
N ILE A 97 -2.39 -19.13 -13.20
CA ILE A 97 -3.57 -18.62 -13.91
C ILE A 97 -4.00 -19.61 -14.99
N ASP A 98 -5.24 -20.06 -14.92
CA ASP A 98 -5.85 -20.79 -16.03
C ASP A 98 -6.23 -19.80 -17.13
N ILE A 99 -5.63 -19.96 -18.31
CA ILE A 99 -5.91 -19.12 -19.47
C ILE A 99 -7.07 -19.76 -20.24
N PRO A 100 -8.27 -19.16 -20.23
CA PRO A 100 -9.42 -19.72 -20.92
C PRO A 100 -9.22 -19.67 -22.44
N GLY A 101 -9.48 -20.79 -23.12
CA GLY A 101 -9.52 -20.85 -24.58
C GLY A 101 -9.03 -22.18 -25.18
N PRO A 102 -9.16 -22.36 -26.51
CA PRO A 102 -8.65 -23.52 -27.21
C PRO A 102 -7.12 -23.64 -27.04
N ALA A 103 -6.61 -24.87 -26.90
CA ALA A 103 -5.18 -25.12 -26.65
C ALA A 103 -4.24 -24.47 -27.69
N PHE A 104 -4.65 -24.39 -28.96
CA PHE A 104 -3.83 -23.74 -30.00
C PHE A 104 -3.62 -22.24 -29.73
N LEU A 105 -4.63 -21.55 -29.22
CA LEU A 105 -4.60 -20.10 -28.98
C LEU A 105 -3.76 -19.81 -27.73
N ARG A 106 -3.90 -20.64 -26.69
CA ARG A 106 -3.05 -20.61 -25.49
C ARG A 106 -1.58 -20.80 -25.86
N ASN A 107 -1.25 -21.79 -26.68
CA ASN A 107 0.12 -22.06 -27.09
C ASN A 107 0.72 -20.91 -27.92
N LEU A 108 -0.06 -20.30 -28.82
CA LEU A 108 0.40 -19.13 -29.57
C LEU A 108 0.68 -17.92 -28.67
N LEU A 109 -0.17 -17.70 -27.67
CA LEU A 109 -0.02 -16.62 -26.69
C LEU A 109 1.22 -16.84 -25.81
N MET A 110 1.38 -18.05 -25.25
CA MET A 110 2.55 -18.39 -24.43
C MET A 110 3.85 -18.24 -25.24
N ASN A 111 3.89 -18.77 -26.48
CA ASN A 111 5.05 -18.61 -27.37
C ASN A 111 5.40 -17.15 -27.68
N LYS A 112 4.43 -16.23 -27.65
CA LYS A 112 4.70 -14.79 -27.78
C LYS A 112 5.18 -14.18 -26.46
N LEU A 113 4.60 -14.57 -25.33
CA LEU A 113 4.98 -14.08 -24.01
C LEU A 113 6.39 -14.54 -23.61
N ASP A 114 6.76 -15.78 -23.90
CA ASP A 114 8.05 -16.38 -23.56
C ASP A 114 9.23 -15.70 -24.27
N LYS A 115 8.96 -15.01 -25.38
CA LYS A 115 9.96 -14.19 -26.10
C LYS A 115 10.16 -12.82 -25.46
N THR A 116 9.52 -12.53 -24.33
CA THR A 116 9.55 -11.22 -23.66
C THR A 116 9.94 -11.31 -22.20
N GLN A 117 10.39 -10.19 -21.64
CA GLN A 117 10.65 -10.06 -20.20
C GLN A 117 9.38 -10.24 -19.35
N ILE A 118 8.20 -10.00 -19.93
CA ILE A 118 6.92 -10.22 -19.26
C ILE A 118 6.72 -11.71 -18.98
N GLY A 119 7.00 -12.57 -19.97
CA GLY A 119 6.92 -14.03 -19.78
C GLY A 119 7.88 -14.53 -18.71
N ALA A 120 9.12 -14.03 -18.71
CA ALA A 120 10.11 -14.36 -17.68
C ALA A 120 9.63 -14.00 -16.27
N LEU A 121 9.11 -12.77 -16.08
CA LEU A 121 8.54 -12.34 -14.79
C LEU A 121 7.33 -13.18 -14.37
N LEU A 122 6.42 -13.49 -15.28
CA LEU A 122 5.24 -14.29 -14.95
C LEU A 122 5.61 -15.70 -14.47
N ARG A 123 6.65 -16.32 -15.07
CA ARG A 123 7.16 -17.63 -14.65
C ARG A 123 7.92 -17.55 -13.32
N GLU A 124 8.76 -16.52 -13.12
CA GLU A 124 9.49 -16.29 -11.87
C GLU A 124 8.55 -16.21 -10.66
N PHE A 125 7.41 -15.53 -10.82
CA PHE A 125 6.40 -15.38 -9.77
C PHE A 125 5.33 -16.50 -9.75
N GLY A 126 5.49 -17.56 -10.53
CA GLY A 126 4.57 -18.72 -10.52
C GLY A 126 3.16 -18.41 -11.02
N ILE A 127 3.01 -17.37 -11.85
CA ILE A 127 1.72 -16.92 -12.38
C ILE A 127 1.29 -17.75 -13.59
N VAL A 128 2.26 -18.20 -14.39
CA VAL A 128 2.06 -19.13 -15.49
C VAL A 128 3.03 -20.29 -15.32
N GLY A 129 2.63 -21.48 -15.74
CA GLY A 129 3.42 -22.69 -15.53
C GLY A 129 4.81 -22.61 -16.13
N GLY A 130 5.75 -23.23 -15.43
CA GLY A 130 7.01 -23.68 -16.01
C GLY A 130 6.74 -24.90 -16.86
N ASP A 131 7.41 -25.00 -18.00
CA ASP A 131 7.44 -26.26 -18.75
C ASP A 131 8.05 -27.39 -17.88
#